data_AF-A0A350UL23-F1
#
_entry.id   AF-A0A350UL23-F1
#
_cell.length_a   1.000
_cell.length_b   1.000
_cell.length_c   1.000
_cell.angle_alpha   90.00
_cell.angle_beta   90.00
_cell.angle_gamma   90.00
#
_symmetry.space_group_name_H-M   'P 1'
#
loop_
_entity.id
_entity.type
_entity.pdbx_description
1 polymer ?
#
loop_
_entity_poly.entity_id
_entity_poly.type
_entity_poly.pdbx_seq_one_letter_code
_entity_poly.pdbx_strand_id
1 'polypeptide(L)' 'MRPLTLAMLLPLAGALPAQQSPDPPARAIVLRPVLNMYAEPTSDSPVVSQALYATTVRAPEWRGAWTRI' A
#
# COMPACT_ATOMS: atom_id res chain seq x y z
N MET A 1 -40.88 33.66 -35.85
CA MET A 1 -40.99 32.84 -34.62
C MET A 1 -40.08 31.64 -34.79
N ARG A 2 -38.90 31.63 -34.18
CA ARG A 2 -37.93 30.52 -34.21
C ARG A 2 -37.86 29.95 -32.79
N PRO A 3 -38.13 28.65 -32.55
CA PRO A 3 -38.01 28.09 -31.22
C PRO A 3 -36.52 27.94 -30.86
N LEU A 4 -36.17 28.54 -29.73
CA LEU A 4 -34.85 28.50 -29.12
C LEU A 4 -34.67 27.11 -28.48
N THR A 5 -33.90 26.23 -29.11
CA THR A 5 -33.58 24.92 -28.52
C THR A 5 -32.55 25.12 -27.41
N LEU A 6 -33.02 25.13 -26.17
CA LEU A 6 -32.18 25.16 -24.97
C LEU A 6 -31.49 23.80 -24.83
N ALA A 7 -30.24 23.71 -25.26
CA ALA A 7 -29.40 22.53 -25.05
C ALA A 7 -29.00 22.47 -23.57
N MET A 8 -29.70 21.61 -22.83
CA MET A 8 -29.42 21.27 -21.45
C MET A 8 -28.06 20.53 -21.37
N LEU A 9 -27.01 21.24 -20.94
CA LEU A 9 -25.70 20.67 -20.66
C LEU A 9 -25.78 19.81 -19.39
N LEU A 10 -25.85 18.48 -19.56
CA LEU A 10 -25.61 17.53 -18.48
C LEU A 10 -24.13 17.63 -18.05
N PRO A 11 -23.81 17.71 -16.74
CA PRO A 11 -22.44 17.52 -16.31
C PRO A 11 -22.12 16.03 -16.48
N LEU A 12 -21.17 15.71 -17.37
CA LEU A 12 -20.44 14.45 -17.27
C LEU A 12 -19.71 14.48 -15.93
N ALA A 13 -20.35 13.98 -14.88
CA ALA A 13 -19.66 13.54 -13.68
C ALA A 13 -18.85 12.29 -14.07
N GLY A 14 -17.70 12.53 -14.70
CA GLY A 14 -16.73 11.48 -14.99
C GLY A 14 -16.36 10.81 -13.67
N ALA A 15 -16.67 9.53 -13.55
CA ALA A 15 -16.14 8.69 -12.49
C ALA A 15 -14.62 8.81 -12.53
N LEU A 16 -14.03 9.48 -11.53
CA LEU A 16 -12.58 9.47 -11.36
C LEU A 16 -12.15 8.00 -11.30
N PRO A 17 -11.15 7.58 -12.08
CA PRO A 17 -10.66 6.22 -11.99
C PRO A 17 -10.31 5.96 -10.53
N ALA A 18 -10.83 4.88 -9.96
CA ALA A 18 -10.44 4.43 -8.63
C ALA A 18 -8.92 4.32 -8.63
N GLN A 19 -8.25 5.20 -7.88
CA GLN A 19 -6.80 5.20 -7.79
C GLN A 19 -6.40 3.86 -7.17
N GLN A 20 -5.95 2.94 -8.02
CA GLN A 20 -5.47 1.64 -7.58
C GLN A 20 -4.30 1.90 -6.65
N SER A 21 -4.44 1.50 -5.38
CA SER A 21 -3.34 1.54 -4.42
C SER A 21 -2.17 0.78 -5.05
N PRO A 22 -0.98 1.38 -5.17
CA PRO A 22 0.15 0.68 -5.75
C PRO A 22 0.44 -0.59 -4.94
N ASP A 23 0.81 -1.66 -5.63
CA ASP A 23 1.37 -2.84 -4.96
C ASP A 23 2.52 -2.39 -4.04
N PRO A 24 2.61 -2.93 -2.83
CA PRO A 24 3.62 -2.51 -1.89
C PRO A 24 5.03 -2.80 -2.45
N PRO A 25 6.01 -1.93 -2.17
CA PRO A 25 7.31 -2.00 -2.82
C PRO A 25 8.08 -3.26 -2.40
N ALA A 26 8.85 -3.82 -3.34
CA ALA A 26 9.72 -4.99 -3.10
C ALA A 26 10.94 -4.68 -2.19
N ARG A 27 11.11 -3.42 -1.80
CA ARG A 27 12.11 -2.97 -0.81
C ARG A 27 11.43 -2.04 0.19
N ALA A 28 11.80 -2.19 1.46
CA ALA A 28 11.30 -1.37 2.55
C ALA A 28 12.47 -0.84 3.39
N ILE A 29 12.24 0.25 4.11
CA ILE A 29 13.18 0.79 5.10
C ILE A 29 12.63 0.59 6.51
N VAL A 30 13.50 0.17 7.44
CA VAL A 30 13.11 -0.05 8.83
C VAL A 30 12.97 1.30 9.55
N LEU A 31 11.76 1.61 10.02
CA LEU A 31 11.43 2.88 10.68
C LEU A 31 11.39 2.81 12.22
N ARG A 32 11.65 1.64 12.81
CA ARG A 32 11.75 1.45 14.27
C ARG A 32 13.20 1.19 14.68
N PRO A 33 13.61 1.48 15.92
CA PRO A 33 14.97 1.22 16.40
C PRO A 33 15.44 -0.21 16.13
N VAL A 34 14.58 -1.19 16.43
CA VAL A 34 14.81 -2.62 16.19
C VAL A 34 13.53 -3.24 15.63
N LEU A 35 13.66 -4.00 14.55
CA LEU A 35 12.62 -4.82 13.95
C LEU A 35 12.96 -6.30 14.18
N ASN A 36 12.17 -7.00 14.99
CA ASN A 36 12.29 -8.45 15.15
C ASN A 36 11.71 -9.18 13.94
N MET A 37 12.44 -10.20 13.47
CA MET A 37 11.99 -11.14 12.45
C MET A 37 11.71 -12.49 13.12
N TYR A 38 10.53 -13.01 12.87
CA TYR A 38 9.99 -14.19 13.52
C TYR A 38 10.05 -15.39 12.57
N ALA A 39 10.21 -16.60 13.11
CA ALA A 39 10.23 -17.82 12.28
C ALA A 39 8.89 -18.05 11.54
N GLU A 40 7.79 -17.62 12.17
CA GLU A 40 6.42 -17.69 11.66
C GLU A 40 5.76 -16.30 11.79
N PRO A 41 4.72 -15.97 10.98
CA PRO A 41 4.04 -14.68 11.03
C PRO A 41 3.06 -14.59 12.22
N THR A 42 3.59 -14.74 13.43
CA THR A 42 2.89 -14.59 14.70
C THR A 42 3.83 -14.04 15.77
N SER A 43 3.31 -13.25 16.72
CA SER A 43 4.10 -12.66 17.81
C SER A 43 4.64 -13.69 18.80
N ASP A 44 4.04 -14.89 18.84
CA ASP A 44 4.43 -15.96 19.75
C ASP A 44 5.55 -16.86 19.19
N SER A 45 5.96 -16.64 17.94
CA SER A 45 7.05 -17.36 17.29
C SER A 45 8.41 -16.89 17.85
N PRO A 46 9.46 -17.74 17.86
CA PRO A 46 10.80 -17.28 18.21
C PRO A 46 11.32 -16.21 17.25
N VAL A 47 12.03 -15.22 17.79
CA VAL A 47 12.81 -14.26 17.00
C VAL A 47 14.05 -14.96 16.45
N VAL A 48 14.21 -14.96 15.13
CA VAL A 48 15.33 -15.61 14.44
C VAL A 48 16.35 -14.61 13.89
N SER A 49 15.95 -13.36 13.71
CA SER A 49 16.81 -12.29 13.22
C SER A 49 16.27 -10.92 13.62
N GLN A 50 17.08 -9.88 13.44
CA GLN A 50 16.70 -8.49 13.68
C GLN A 50 17.26 -7.58 12.58
N ALA A 51 16.52 -6.52 12.26
CA ALA A 51 17.03 -5.41 11.46
C ALA A 51 17.00 -4.10 12.25
N LEU A 52 18.01 -3.26 12.06
CA LEU A 52 18.15 -1.98 12.74
C LEU A 52 17.52 -0.85 11.93
N TYR A 53 17.18 0.24 12.62
CA TYR A 53 16.69 1.48 12.01
C TYR A 53 17.51 1.91 10.78
N ALA A 54 16.81 2.46 9.78
CA ALA A 54 17.35 2.91 8.50
C ALA A 54 17.98 1.81 7.62
N THR A 55 17.95 0.54 8.04
CA THR A 55 18.31 -0.58 7.18
C THR A 55 17.28 -0.75 6.07
N THR A 56 17.74 -0.83 4.82
CA THR A 56 16.89 -1.23 3.69
C THR A 56 16.84 -2.75 3.59
N VAL A 57 15.65 -3.32 3.53
CA VAL A 57 15.40 -4.76 3.43
C VAL A 57 14.63 -5.08 2.15
N ARG A 58 14.76 -6.32 1.67
CA ARG A 58 13.85 -6.84 0.65
C ARG A 58 12.52 -7.18 1.32
N ALA A 59 11.42 -6.92 0.64
CA ALA A 59 10.07 -7.19 1.13
C ALA A 59 9.24 -7.76 -0.02
N PRO A 60 9.55 -9.00 -0.48
CA PRO A 60 8.91 -9.58 -1.66
C PRO A 60 7.42 -9.88 -1.47
N GLU A 61 6.94 -9.93 -0.23
CA GLU A 61 5.56 -10.31 0.06
C GLU A 61 4.99 -9.60 1.29
N TRP A 62 3.82 -9.00 1.12
CA TRP A 62 3.09 -8.26 2.14
C TRP A 62 1.75 -8.96 2.39
N ARG A 63 1.54 -9.46 3.62
CA ARG A 63 0.34 -10.19 4.04
C ARG A 63 -0.28 -9.50 5.27
N GLY A 64 -1.09 -8.48 5.02
CA GLY A 64 -1.74 -7.72 6.09
C GLY A 64 -0.71 -7.11 7.05
N ALA A 65 -0.72 -7.54 8.31
CA ALA A 65 0.18 -7.06 9.35
C ALA A 65 1.61 -7.65 9.27
N TRP A 66 1.82 -8.68 8.45
CA TRP A 66 3.10 -9.37 8.32
C TRP A 66 3.73 -9.13 6.96
N THR A 67 5.06 -9.02 6.93
CA THR A 67 5.84 -8.86 5.71
C THR A 67 6.95 -9.90 5.73
N ARG A 68 7.10 -10.65 4.64
CA ARG A 68 8.24 -11.54 4.47
C ARG A 68 9.44 -10.68 4.10
N ILE A 69 10.51 -10.78 4.89
CA ILE A 69 11.79 -10.09 4.67
C ILE A 69 12.83 -11.07 4.14
#